data_AF-F0GFS6-F1
#
_entry.id   AF-F0GFS6-F1
#
_cell.length_a   1.000
_cell.length_b   1.000
_cell.length_c   1.000
_cell.angle_alpha   90.00
_cell.angle_beta   90.00
_cell.angle_gamma   90.00
#
_symmetry.space_group_name_H-M   'P 1'
#
loop_
_entity.id
_entity.type
_entity.pdbx_description
1 polymer ?
#
loop_
_entity_poly.entity_id
_entity_poly.type
_entity_poly.pdbx_seq_one_letter_code
_entity_poly.pdbx_strand_id
1 'polypeptide(L)'
;VTAAVSAALPHLEAPGNPLTLGDDARPEHFAAAIKALAPFPQTGTLFVVHSTSHSAPAEQVARTLIDSRQHAHRGILACFFGAVDAATRDALHANGIPVHTTPQRLARAYARLVDYNLGRELLMQTPEGTPPQPAACVASAQADARRMLEAGQHELAGDAALQWLSHFGLRGATADEQAGARIVDVTVDMYDDSNFGPVFRYTVPSADGISAPFVVYGLPPMNTVLARAVMARSPYARRAPVEPTLDALTALSQVVCDVREVVAMSVTLRVLPDRARLIAPRIALAAGRSRLAIMPYPRHLEQTLDWRGETVTIRPIRPEDESAHNELLAAMTPEDLRMRFFGAVRSFDHSQVARMTQIDYDREMAFIVEVTDASGRSHTLAVARAVADPDNETAEFAIAVRPDQKGKGLGRLMMTRIIDYARSRGTAWMVGEALRENAPMISLAKSCGFEVSATEEPGVVGFRMKLQP
;
A
#
# COMPACT_ATOMS: atom_id res chain seq x y z
N VAL A 1 3.47 -33.99 2.50
CA VAL A 1 3.96 -33.98 1.11
C VAL A 1 4.81 -35.20 0.80
N THR A 2 6.04 -35.32 1.34
CA THR A 2 6.99 -36.40 1.01
C THR A 2 6.42 -37.82 1.13
N ALA A 3 5.68 -38.13 2.20
CA ALA A 3 5.06 -39.44 2.39
C ALA A 3 3.99 -39.76 1.31
N ALA A 4 3.18 -38.77 0.91
CA ALA A 4 2.15 -38.95 -0.11
C ALA A 4 2.76 -39.14 -1.50
N VAL A 5 3.84 -38.42 -1.81
CA VAL A 5 4.61 -38.61 -3.06
C VAL A 5 5.28 -39.98 -3.08
N SER A 6 5.88 -40.41 -1.97
CA SER A 6 6.51 -41.73 -1.85
C SER A 6 5.50 -42.86 -2.04
N ALA A 7 4.28 -42.70 -1.53
CA ALA A 7 3.21 -43.69 -1.70
C ALA A 7 2.70 -43.75 -3.16
N ALA A 8 2.62 -42.62 -3.85
CA ALA A 8 2.16 -42.54 -5.23
C ALA A 8 3.25 -42.94 -6.26
N LEU A 9 4.52 -42.76 -5.90
CA LEU A 9 5.69 -43.00 -6.75
C LEU A 9 6.74 -43.81 -5.95
N PRO A 10 6.48 -45.10 -5.67
CA PRO A 10 7.33 -45.92 -4.81
C PRO A 10 8.70 -46.26 -5.41
N HIS A 11 8.89 -46.01 -6.71
CA HIS A 11 10.16 -46.19 -7.42
C HIS A 11 11.16 -45.04 -7.17
N LEU A 12 10.74 -43.96 -6.52
CA LEU A 12 11.62 -42.83 -6.22
C LEU A 12 12.32 -43.03 -4.88
N GLU A 13 13.65 -43.12 -4.91
CA GLU A 13 14.46 -43.37 -3.69
C GLU A 13 14.43 -42.20 -2.69
N ALA A 14 14.29 -40.95 -3.16
CA ALA A 14 14.27 -39.77 -2.30
C ALA A 14 13.44 -38.61 -2.90
N PRO A 15 12.11 -38.55 -2.69
CA PRO A 15 11.30 -37.45 -3.18
C PRO A 15 11.61 -36.13 -2.45
N GLY A 16 12.13 -35.14 -3.18
CA GLY A 16 12.48 -33.81 -2.69
C GLY A 16 11.76 -32.67 -3.42
N ASN A 17 12.25 -31.45 -3.22
CA ASN A 17 11.91 -30.29 -4.06
C ASN A 17 13.24 -29.71 -4.61
N PRO A 18 13.58 -29.96 -5.88
CA PRO A 18 12.72 -30.51 -6.94
C PRO A 18 12.42 -32.01 -6.81
N LEU A 19 11.24 -32.43 -7.32
CA LEU A 19 10.87 -33.84 -7.47
C LEU A 19 11.47 -34.36 -8.78
N THR A 20 12.36 -35.34 -8.69
CA THR A 20 13.03 -35.93 -9.86
C THR A 20 12.36 -37.25 -10.20
N LEU A 21 11.77 -37.35 -11.40
CA LEU A 21 11.04 -38.56 -11.85
C LEU A 21 11.93 -39.63 -12.50
N GLY A 22 13.21 -39.32 -12.77
CA GLY A 22 14.17 -40.25 -13.38
C GLY A 22 14.08 -40.34 -14.90
N ASP A 23 15.04 -41.05 -15.50
CA ASP A 23 15.14 -41.24 -16.96
C ASP A 23 14.11 -42.25 -17.50
N ASP A 24 13.62 -43.14 -16.64
CA ASP A 24 12.57 -44.13 -16.92
C ASP A 24 11.15 -43.57 -16.68
N ALA A 25 11.03 -42.25 -16.48
CA ALA A 25 9.76 -41.59 -16.30
C ALA A 25 8.80 -41.90 -17.46
N ARG A 26 7.54 -42.15 -17.11
CA ARG A 26 6.41 -42.36 -18.03
C ARG A 26 5.38 -41.25 -17.81
N PRO A 27 4.51 -40.93 -18.79
CA PRO A 27 3.46 -39.92 -18.61
C PRO A 27 2.64 -40.14 -17.34
N GLU A 28 2.29 -41.39 -17.03
CA GLU A 28 1.56 -41.78 -15.81
C GLU A 28 2.21 -41.27 -14.50
N HIS A 29 3.54 -41.20 -14.46
CA HIS A 29 4.27 -40.73 -13.28
C HIS A 29 4.06 -39.22 -13.06
N PHE A 30 3.86 -38.43 -14.11
CA PHE A 30 3.52 -37.00 -14.01
C PHE A 30 2.11 -36.83 -13.44
N ALA A 31 1.13 -37.61 -13.90
CA ALA A 31 -0.23 -37.59 -13.33
C ALA A 31 -0.24 -37.99 -11.85
N ALA A 32 0.49 -39.05 -11.49
CA ALA A 32 0.62 -39.52 -10.11
C ALA A 32 1.26 -38.44 -9.22
N ALA A 33 2.31 -37.77 -9.68
CA ALA A 33 2.93 -36.65 -8.97
C ALA A 33 1.94 -35.51 -8.72
N ILE A 34 1.24 -35.04 -9.76
CA ILE A 34 0.29 -33.93 -9.66
C ILE A 34 -0.85 -34.27 -8.69
N LYS A 35 -1.41 -35.48 -8.79
CA LYS A 35 -2.48 -35.95 -7.88
C LYS A 35 -2.00 -36.09 -6.44
N ALA A 36 -0.77 -36.57 -6.22
CA ALA A 36 -0.19 -36.70 -4.88
C ALA A 36 0.05 -35.34 -4.20
N LEU A 37 0.28 -34.28 -4.98
CA LEU A 37 0.46 -32.91 -4.47
C LEU A 37 -0.87 -32.17 -4.22
N ALA A 38 -1.97 -32.62 -4.82
CA ALA A 38 -3.28 -31.98 -4.74
C ALA A 38 -3.83 -31.74 -3.32
N PRO A 39 -3.61 -32.60 -2.31
CA PRO A 39 -4.07 -32.34 -0.94
C PRO A 39 -3.26 -31.28 -0.18
N PHE A 40 -2.21 -30.70 -0.79
CA PHE A 40 -1.24 -29.83 -0.13
C PHE A 40 -1.21 -28.43 -0.77
N PRO A 41 -2.09 -27.50 -0.36
CA PRO A 41 -2.15 -26.13 -0.90
C PRO A 41 -0.84 -25.36 -0.84
N GLN A 42 0.01 -25.68 0.14
CA GLN A 42 1.34 -25.08 0.32
C GLN A 42 2.32 -25.39 -0.83
N THR A 43 2.01 -26.35 -1.70
CA THR A 43 2.84 -26.68 -2.89
C THR A 43 2.73 -25.63 -3.99
N GLY A 44 1.69 -24.79 -3.98
CA GLY A 44 1.57 -23.61 -4.84
C GLY A 44 1.44 -23.96 -6.33
N THR A 45 2.30 -23.34 -7.15
CA THR A 45 2.32 -23.50 -8.61
C THR A 45 3.31 -24.58 -9.00
N LEU A 46 2.90 -25.51 -9.86
CA LEU A 46 3.77 -26.61 -10.29
C LEU A 46 4.66 -26.20 -11.45
N PHE A 47 5.97 -26.46 -11.31
CA PHE A 47 6.95 -26.25 -12.36
C PHE A 47 7.33 -27.60 -12.94
N VAL A 48 6.93 -27.85 -14.19
CA VAL A 48 7.25 -29.10 -14.89
C VAL A 48 8.37 -28.81 -15.88
N VAL A 49 9.54 -29.37 -15.63
CA VAL A 49 10.68 -29.32 -16.54
C VAL A 49 10.84 -30.71 -17.13
N HIS A 50 10.58 -30.86 -18.42
CA HIS A 50 10.60 -32.13 -19.12
C HIS A 50 11.63 -32.11 -20.24
N SER A 51 12.49 -33.13 -20.28
CA SER A 51 13.32 -33.43 -21.45
C SER A 51 12.72 -34.64 -22.15
N THR A 52 12.41 -34.51 -23.43
CA THR A 52 11.72 -35.56 -24.18
C THR A 52 12.54 -36.86 -24.20
N SER A 53 11.94 -37.96 -23.77
CA SER A 53 12.54 -39.30 -23.80
C SER A 53 11.66 -40.28 -24.59
N HIS A 54 12.19 -41.48 -24.86
CA HIS A 54 11.40 -42.55 -25.51
C HIS A 54 10.22 -43.01 -24.64
N SER A 55 10.42 -43.11 -23.33
CA SER A 55 9.40 -43.53 -22.35
C SER A 55 8.40 -42.42 -22.01
N ALA A 56 8.75 -41.15 -22.23
CA ALA A 56 7.90 -39.99 -22.01
C ALA A 56 7.97 -38.99 -23.19
N PRO A 57 7.30 -39.28 -24.31
CA PRO A 57 7.19 -38.36 -25.44
C PRO A 57 6.49 -37.05 -25.03
N ALA A 58 6.94 -35.92 -25.60
CA ALA A 58 6.45 -34.58 -25.24
C ALA A 58 4.92 -34.45 -25.35
N GLU A 59 4.32 -34.97 -26.42
CA GLU A 59 2.87 -34.93 -26.66
C GLU A 59 2.09 -35.69 -25.59
N GLN A 60 2.56 -36.88 -25.20
CA GLN A 60 1.89 -37.70 -24.19
C GLN A 60 2.00 -37.08 -22.80
N VAL A 61 3.16 -36.51 -22.46
CA VAL A 61 3.33 -35.76 -21.22
C VAL A 61 2.45 -34.53 -21.22
N ALA A 62 2.42 -33.75 -22.30
CA ALA A 62 1.57 -32.57 -22.44
C ALA A 62 0.08 -32.90 -22.23
N ARG A 63 -0.43 -33.95 -22.89
CA ARG A 63 -1.80 -34.42 -22.69
C ARG A 63 -2.07 -34.81 -21.23
N THR A 64 -1.12 -35.50 -20.60
CA THR A 64 -1.22 -35.86 -19.18
C THR A 64 -1.29 -34.65 -18.26
N LEU A 65 -0.50 -33.60 -18.54
CA LEU A 65 -0.55 -32.33 -17.80
C LEU A 65 -1.91 -31.66 -17.95
N ILE A 66 -2.49 -31.66 -19.16
CA ILE A 66 -3.82 -31.12 -19.43
C ILE A 66 -4.89 -31.89 -18.65
N ASP A 67 -4.88 -33.22 -18.74
CA ASP A 67 -5.88 -34.09 -18.09
C ASP A 67 -5.81 -34.01 -16.56
N SER A 68 -4.61 -33.76 -16.01
CA SER A 68 -4.38 -33.66 -14.57
C SER A 68 -4.44 -32.23 -14.03
N ARG A 69 -4.65 -31.20 -14.87
CA ARG A 69 -4.51 -29.78 -14.48
C ARG A 69 -5.41 -29.35 -13.33
N GLN A 70 -6.59 -29.95 -13.22
CA GLN A 70 -7.59 -29.66 -12.18
C GLN A 70 -7.10 -29.98 -10.77
N HIS A 71 -6.07 -30.82 -10.65
CA HIS A 71 -5.46 -31.19 -9.38
C HIS A 71 -4.33 -30.22 -8.96
N ALA A 72 -3.95 -29.26 -9.81
CA ALA A 72 -2.93 -28.27 -9.52
C ALA A 72 -3.54 -27.00 -8.89
N HIS A 73 -3.08 -26.62 -7.69
CA HIS A 73 -3.65 -25.50 -6.93
C HIS A 73 -3.52 -24.14 -7.61
N ARG A 74 -2.29 -23.69 -7.91
CA ARG A 74 -2.03 -22.39 -8.55
C ARG A 74 -1.52 -22.57 -9.99
N GLY A 75 -2.07 -23.57 -10.68
CA GLY A 75 -1.75 -23.89 -12.07
C GLY A 75 -0.42 -24.61 -12.28
N ILE A 76 -0.11 -24.82 -13.56
CA ILE A 76 1.08 -25.53 -14.04
C ILE A 76 1.82 -24.60 -15.01
N LEU A 77 3.14 -24.44 -14.83
CA LEU A 77 4.03 -23.89 -15.86
C LEU A 77 4.93 -25.01 -16.36
N ALA A 78 5.06 -25.13 -17.67
CA ALA A 78 5.82 -26.20 -18.30
C ALA A 78 7.01 -25.68 -19.10
N CYS A 79 8.12 -26.43 -19.07
CA CYS A 79 9.27 -26.25 -19.93
C CYS A 79 9.61 -27.58 -20.59
N PHE A 80 9.56 -27.61 -21.92
CA PHE A 80 9.92 -28.79 -22.72
C PHE A 80 11.25 -28.54 -23.42
N PHE A 81 12.28 -29.29 -23.04
CA PHE A 81 13.53 -29.37 -23.77
C PHE A 81 13.36 -30.27 -25.00
N GLY A 82 13.76 -29.77 -26.17
CA GLY A 82 13.61 -30.48 -27.45
C GLY A 82 12.55 -29.92 -28.41
N ALA A 83 11.91 -28.80 -28.05
CA ALA A 83 10.79 -28.16 -28.77
C ALA A 83 9.52 -29.05 -28.83
N VAL A 84 8.39 -28.49 -28.39
CA VAL A 84 7.06 -29.04 -28.69
C VAL A 84 6.61 -28.52 -30.04
N ASP A 85 5.90 -29.34 -30.80
CA ASP A 85 5.27 -28.91 -32.03
C ASP A 85 4.20 -27.83 -31.76
N ALA A 86 3.75 -27.16 -32.83
CA ALA A 86 2.76 -26.09 -32.70
C ALA A 86 1.45 -26.60 -32.09
N ALA A 87 0.97 -27.77 -32.51
CA ALA A 87 -0.29 -28.35 -32.04
C ALA A 87 -0.28 -28.62 -30.53
N THR A 88 0.80 -29.22 -30.01
CA THR A 88 0.95 -29.54 -28.58
C THR A 88 1.04 -28.27 -27.74
N ARG A 89 1.81 -27.27 -28.19
CA ARG A 89 1.92 -25.97 -27.53
C ARG A 89 0.57 -25.25 -27.49
N ASP A 90 -0.15 -25.23 -28.61
CA ASP A 90 -1.45 -24.56 -28.70
C ASP A 90 -2.49 -25.26 -27.82
N ALA A 91 -2.46 -26.59 -27.74
CA ALA A 91 -3.30 -27.37 -26.83
C ALA A 91 -3.01 -27.07 -25.35
N LEU A 92 -1.73 -26.95 -24.96
CA LEU A 92 -1.32 -26.56 -23.61
C LEU A 92 -1.79 -25.13 -23.29
N HIS A 93 -1.59 -24.18 -24.19
CA HIS A 93 -2.04 -22.79 -24.02
C HIS A 93 -3.56 -22.66 -23.92
N ALA A 94 -4.32 -23.37 -24.76
CA ALA A 94 -5.79 -23.39 -24.71
C ALA A 94 -6.33 -23.92 -23.38
N ASN A 95 -5.56 -24.74 -22.66
CA ASN A 95 -5.91 -25.27 -21.35
C ASN A 95 -5.29 -24.50 -20.17
N GLY A 96 -4.64 -23.37 -20.43
CA GLY A 96 -4.07 -22.49 -19.41
C GLY A 96 -2.74 -22.98 -18.82
N ILE A 97 -1.95 -23.75 -19.58
CA ILE A 97 -0.61 -24.21 -19.18
C ILE A 97 0.43 -23.47 -20.03
N PRO A 98 1.08 -22.41 -19.52
CA PRO A 98 2.11 -21.67 -20.25
C PRO A 98 3.33 -22.56 -20.51
N VAL A 99 3.83 -22.54 -21.75
CA VAL A 99 5.02 -23.30 -22.15
C VAL A 99 6.20 -22.39 -22.42
N HIS A 100 7.34 -22.70 -21.81
CA HIS A 100 8.57 -21.95 -21.95
C HIS A 100 9.70 -22.81 -22.53
N THR A 101 10.59 -22.17 -23.29
CA THR A 101 11.69 -22.87 -23.99
C THR A 101 12.89 -23.19 -23.11
N THR A 102 12.99 -22.57 -21.94
CA THR A 102 14.10 -22.77 -20.98
C THR A 102 13.60 -22.61 -19.54
N PRO A 103 14.18 -23.33 -18.56
CA PRO A 103 13.82 -23.18 -17.15
C PRO A 103 14.02 -21.75 -16.63
N GLN A 104 15.03 -21.04 -17.11
CA GLN A 104 15.29 -19.64 -16.71
C GLN A 104 14.16 -18.71 -17.16
N ARG A 105 13.64 -18.90 -18.39
CA ARG A 105 12.46 -18.15 -18.88
C ARG A 105 11.21 -18.49 -18.09
N LEU A 106 11.00 -19.75 -17.73
CA LEU A 106 9.89 -20.18 -16.89
C LEU A 106 9.95 -19.52 -15.52
N ALA A 107 11.10 -19.60 -14.85
CA ALA A 107 11.31 -18.96 -13.55
C ALA A 107 11.09 -17.44 -13.61
N ARG A 108 11.58 -16.77 -14.66
CA ARG A 108 11.37 -15.34 -14.87
C ARG A 108 9.90 -14.99 -15.12
N ALA A 109 9.17 -15.82 -15.89
CA ALA A 109 7.75 -15.62 -16.13
C ALA A 109 6.94 -15.76 -14.84
N TYR A 110 7.24 -16.77 -14.04
CA TYR A 110 6.63 -16.92 -12.72
C TYR A 110 6.95 -15.76 -11.78
N ALA A 111 8.22 -15.33 -11.72
CA ALA A 111 8.61 -14.17 -10.90
C ALA A 111 7.79 -12.92 -11.26
N ARG A 112 7.51 -12.70 -12.55
CA ARG A 112 6.61 -11.62 -12.99
C ARG A 112 5.16 -11.81 -12.54
N LEU A 113 4.64 -13.03 -12.53
CA LEU A 113 3.29 -13.32 -12.01
C LEU A 113 3.23 -13.07 -10.50
N VAL A 114 4.28 -13.43 -9.77
CA VAL A 114 4.40 -13.13 -8.34
C VAL A 114 4.48 -11.62 -8.11
N ASP A 115 5.35 -10.91 -8.84
CA ASP A 115 5.47 -9.45 -8.76
C ASP A 115 4.16 -8.74 -9.12
N TYR A 116 3.44 -9.23 -10.13
CA TYR A 116 2.14 -8.68 -10.54
C TYR A 116 1.05 -8.93 -9.50
N ASN A 117 0.95 -10.15 -8.97
CA ASN A 117 -0.03 -10.45 -7.93
C ASN A 117 0.27 -9.69 -6.64
N LEU A 118 1.55 -9.63 -6.25
CA LEU A 118 2.01 -8.80 -5.14
C LEU A 118 1.68 -7.32 -5.39
N GLY A 119 1.93 -6.81 -6.60
CA GLY A 119 1.58 -5.44 -6.97
C GLY A 119 0.08 -5.17 -6.86
N ARG A 120 -0.77 -6.09 -7.33
CA ARG A 120 -2.23 -5.98 -7.18
C ARG A 120 -2.69 -6.03 -5.73
N GLU A 121 -2.10 -6.94 -4.96
CA GLU A 121 -2.37 -7.01 -3.52
C GLU A 121 -1.95 -5.69 -2.87
N LEU A 122 -0.71 -5.23 -3.07
CA LEU A 122 -0.19 -3.98 -2.52
C LEU A 122 -0.98 -2.73 -2.95
N LEU A 123 -1.49 -2.69 -4.18
CA LEU A 123 -2.36 -1.61 -4.67
C LEU A 123 -3.70 -1.55 -3.94
N MET A 124 -4.19 -2.71 -3.47
CA MET A 124 -5.42 -2.83 -2.69
C MET A 124 -5.15 -2.81 -1.18
N GLN A 125 -3.90 -2.98 -0.76
CA GLN A 125 -3.50 -2.90 0.65
C GLN A 125 -3.45 -1.44 1.07
N THR A 126 -4.40 -1.09 1.92
CA THR A 126 -4.34 0.05 2.80
C THR A 126 -3.02 0.05 3.58
N PRO A 127 -2.19 1.09 3.46
CA PRO A 127 -1.13 1.35 4.42
C PRO A 127 -1.70 1.37 5.83
N GLU A 128 -1.33 0.41 6.69
CA GLU A 128 -1.57 0.55 8.13
C GLU A 128 -0.96 1.89 8.55
N GLY A 129 -1.80 2.80 9.05
CA GLY A 129 -1.31 4.01 9.67
C GLY A 129 -0.35 3.65 10.79
N THR A 130 0.95 3.90 10.60
CA THR A 130 2.02 3.68 11.58
C THR A 130 1.56 4.16 12.96
N PRO A 131 1.85 3.44 14.06
CA PRO A 131 1.44 3.86 15.40
C PRO A 131 1.82 5.32 15.65
N PRO A 132 0.94 6.09 16.32
CA PRO A 132 1.11 7.52 16.51
C PRO A 132 2.39 7.78 17.30
N GLN A 133 3.38 8.37 16.65
CA GLN A 133 4.47 9.01 17.36
C GLN A 133 3.90 10.28 18.04
N PRO A 134 4.26 10.59 19.29
CA PRO A 134 3.70 11.75 19.97
C PRO A 134 3.98 13.01 19.15
N ALA A 135 2.95 13.79 18.81
CA ALA A 135 3.08 15.02 17.99
C ALA A 135 4.16 15.98 18.52
N ALA A 136 4.41 15.98 19.83
CA ALA A 136 5.46 16.75 20.48
C ALA A 136 6.89 16.36 20.02
N CYS A 137 7.15 15.08 19.76
CA CYS A 137 8.47 14.62 19.29
C CYS A 137 8.77 15.13 17.88
N VAL A 138 7.76 15.08 17.00
CA VAL A 138 7.85 15.58 15.63
C VAL A 138 8.07 17.09 15.62
N ALA A 139 7.30 17.84 16.40
CA ALA A 139 7.44 19.29 16.51
C ALA A 139 8.84 19.69 17.02
N SER A 140 9.40 18.95 18.00
CA SER A 140 10.77 19.16 18.47
C SER A 140 11.80 18.91 17.37
N ALA A 141 11.69 17.79 16.64
CA ALA A 141 12.62 17.47 15.56
C ALA A 141 12.61 18.51 14.43
N GLN A 142 11.42 19.01 14.06
CA GLN A 142 11.27 20.11 13.09
C GLN A 142 11.90 21.40 13.60
N ALA A 143 11.66 21.78 14.85
CA ALA A 143 12.24 22.97 15.45
C ALA A 143 13.78 22.88 15.50
N ASP A 144 14.33 21.71 15.82
CA ASP A 144 15.77 21.46 15.83
C ASP A 144 16.37 21.62 14.43
N ALA A 145 15.75 21.02 13.41
CA ALA A 145 16.21 21.13 12.03
C ALA A 145 16.23 22.60 11.54
N ARG A 146 15.21 23.38 11.87
CA ARG A 146 15.15 24.81 11.53
C ARG A 146 16.24 25.62 12.24
N ARG A 147 16.43 25.39 13.54
CA ARG A 147 17.50 26.05 14.32
C ARG A 147 18.89 25.74 13.75
N MET A 148 19.12 24.49 13.34
CA MET A 148 20.39 24.08 12.71
C MET A 148 20.62 24.82 11.38
N LEU A 149 19.59 24.95 10.55
CA LEU A 149 19.67 25.71 9.30
C LEU A 149 19.92 27.21 9.54
N GLU A 150 19.25 27.81 10.51
CA GLU A 150 19.48 29.21 10.90
C GLU A 150 20.93 29.44 11.39
N ALA A 151 21.53 28.43 12.02
CA ALA A 151 22.93 28.44 12.44
C ALA A 151 23.94 28.10 11.31
N GLY A 152 23.47 27.87 10.08
CA GLY A 152 24.32 27.49 8.94
C GLY A 152 24.82 26.04 8.96
N GLN A 153 24.22 25.19 9.80
CA GLN A 153 24.54 23.75 9.87
C GLN A 153 23.67 22.97 8.89
N HIS A 154 24.29 22.46 7.83
CA HIS A 154 23.62 21.73 6.74
C HIS A 154 23.82 20.21 6.77
N GLU A 155 24.62 19.69 7.70
CA GLU A 155 24.87 18.25 7.83
C GLU A 155 24.86 17.82 9.32
N LEU A 156 24.28 16.65 9.57
CA LEU A 156 24.38 15.91 10.81
C LEU A 156 25.03 14.55 10.50
N ALA A 157 26.00 14.14 11.32
CA ALA A 157 26.65 12.85 11.17
C ALA A 157 26.92 12.20 12.54
N GLY A 158 27.00 10.87 12.57
CA GLY A 158 27.39 10.11 13.76
C GLY A 158 26.44 10.33 14.93
N ASP A 159 26.98 10.63 16.12
CA ASP A 159 26.22 10.73 17.36
C ASP A 159 25.18 11.86 17.34
N ALA A 160 25.49 12.99 16.70
CA ALA A 160 24.54 14.10 16.56
C ALA A 160 23.31 13.67 15.72
N ALA A 161 23.54 12.95 14.62
CA ALA A 161 22.47 12.40 13.80
C ALA A 161 21.69 11.31 14.55
N LEU A 162 22.35 10.44 15.33
CA LEU A 162 21.68 9.44 16.16
C LEU A 162 20.80 10.07 17.25
N GLN A 163 21.28 11.12 17.90
CA GLN A 163 20.52 11.85 18.90
C GLN A 163 19.27 12.48 18.28
N TRP A 164 19.41 13.13 17.13
CA TRP A 164 18.28 13.73 16.42
C TRP A 164 17.28 12.67 15.94
N LEU A 165 17.76 11.56 15.37
CA LEU A 165 16.92 10.43 14.96
C LEU A 165 16.26 9.72 16.14
N SER A 166 16.68 9.95 17.39
CA SER A 166 16.03 9.34 18.56
C SER A 166 14.63 9.90 18.84
N HIS A 167 14.30 11.12 18.36
CA HIS A 167 12.92 11.62 18.29
C HIS A 167 12.00 10.68 17.48
N PHE A 168 12.62 10.02 16.50
CA PHE A 168 12.23 8.89 15.66
C PHE A 168 11.87 7.58 16.37
N GLY A 169 12.30 7.41 17.62
CA GLY A 169 12.42 6.08 18.24
C GLY A 169 13.57 5.25 17.65
N LEU A 170 14.34 5.79 16.70
CA LEU A 170 15.48 5.12 16.08
C LEU A 170 16.68 5.14 17.03
N ARG A 171 17.39 4.00 17.11
CA ARG A 171 18.53 3.84 18.03
C ARG A 171 19.78 3.39 17.31
N GLY A 172 20.92 3.96 17.70
CA GLY A 172 22.24 3.53 17.25
C GLY A 172 22.67 2.21 17.87
N ALA A 173 23.55 1.48 17.19
CA ALA A 173 24.15 0.27 17.76
C ALA A 173 25.17 0.63 18.84
N THR A 174 25.10 -0.05 19.98
CA THR A 174 26.15 -0.02 21.02
C THR A 174 27.45 -0.67 20.54
N ALA A 175 28.57 -0.43 21.22
CA ALA A 175 29.87 -1.02 20.86
C ALA A 175 29.82 -2.56 20.80
N ASP A 176 29.11 -3.20 21.72
CA ASP A 176 28.93 -4.66 21.75
C ASP A 176 28.06 -5.14 20.58
N GLU A 177 26.97 -4.43 20.25
CA GLU A 177 26.13 -4.73 19.07
C GLU A 177 26.88 -4.49 17.75
N GLN A 178 27.90 -3.62 17.76
CA GLN A 178 28.78 -3.42 16.60
C GLN A 178 29.74 -4.59 16.37
N ALA A 179 30.16 -5.28 17.44
CA ALA A 179 31.03 -6.46 17.40
C ALA A 179 30.26 -7.79 17.34
N GLY A 180 28.96 -7.79 17.63
CA GLY A 180 28.12 -8.99 17.70
C GLY A 180 27.75 -9.62 16.36
N ALA A 181 27.14 -10.80 16.41
CA ALA A 181 26.67 -11.53 15.24
C ALA A 181 25.49 -10.80 14.56
N ARG A 182 25.74 -10.25 13.37
CA ARG A 182 24.72 -9.62 12.51
C ARG A 182 24.16 -10.62 11.49
N ILE A 183 22.91 -10.42 11.08
CA ILE A 183 22.31 -11.16 9.96
C ILE A 183 22.70 -10.48 8.66
N VAL A 184 22.47 -9.17 8.56
CA VAL A 184 22.77 -8.36 7.37
C VAL A 184 22.85 -6.88 7.76
N ASP A 185 23.69 -6.13 7.04
CA ASP A 185 23.68 -4.67 7.08
C ASP A 185 23.00 -4.17 5.79
N VAL A 186 21.91 -3.42 5.94
CA VAL A 186 21.16 -2.83 4.83
C VAL A 186 21.54 -1.36 4.73
N THR A 187 22.04 -0.92 3.58
CA THR A 187 22.26 0.52 3.34
C THR A 187 20.95 1.15 2.92
N VAL A 188 20.54 2.21 3.63
CA VAL A 188 19.34 2.99 3.35
C VAL A 188 19.79 4.40 2.97
N ASP A 189 19.62 4.73 1.70
CA ASP A 189 19.83 6.09 1.20
C ASP A 189 18.47 6.74 0.91
N MET A 190 18.38 8.04 1.13
CA MET A 190 17.29 8.88 0.65
C MET A 190 17.88 10.09 -0.07
N TYR A 191 17.32 10.40 -1.24
CA TYR A 191 17.66 11.58 -2.03
C TYR A 191 16.40 12.19 -2.64
N ASP A 192 16.45 13.47 -2.98
CA ASP A 192 15.35 14.18 -3.65
C ASP A 192 15.46 14.01 -5.18
N ASP A 193 14.60 13.16 -5.75
CA ASP A 193 14.46 12.90 -7.18
C ASP A 193 13.64 14.00 -7.87
N SER A 194 13.98 14.33 -9.12
CA SER A 194 13.32 15.42 -9.86
C SER A 194 11.85 15.15 -10.21
N ASN A 195 11.44 13.88 -10.30
CA ASN A 195 10.09 13.48 -10.68
C ASN A 195 9.25 13.06 -9.47
N PHE A 196 9.84 12.27 -8.57
CA PHE A 196 9.13 11.66 -7.46
C PHE A 196 9.35 12.37 -6.11
N GLY A 197 10.22 13.38 -6.08
CA GLY A 197 10.67 13.98 -4.84
C GLY A 197 11.47 12.98 -4.02
N PRO A 198 11.29 12.88 -2.69
CA PRO A 198 12.09 12.00 -1.86
C PRO A 198 11.93 10.52 -2.23
N VAL A 199 13.04 9.85 -2.55
CA VAL A 199 13.09 8.41 -2.89
C VAL A 199 14.07 7.69 -1.98
N PHE A 200 13.63 6.58 -1.38
CA PHE A 200 14.51 5.67 -0.68
C PHE A 200 15.15 4.66 -1.62
N ARG A 201 16.43 4.38 -1.42
CA ARG A 201 17.17 3.28 -2.03
C ARG A 201 17.67 2.36 -0.92
N TYR A 202 17.17 1.13 -0.93
CA TYR A 202 17.57 0.04 -0.05
C TYR A 202 18.56 -0.85 -0.78
N THR A 203 19.78 -0.95 -0.26
CA THR A 203 20.83 -1.83 -0.81
C THR A 203 21.15 -2.91 0.21
N VAL A 204 20.88 -4.15 -0.17
CA VAL A 204 21.15 -5.34 0.64
C VAL A 204 22.31 -6.10 -0.02
N PRO A 205 23.39 -6.43 0.70
CA PRO A 205 24.49 -7.21 0.15
C PRO A 205 24.02 -8.60 -0.30
N SER A 206 24.77 -9.27 -1.16
CA SER A 206 24.41 -10.64 -1.54
C SER A 206 24.76 -11.63 -0.42
N ALA A 207 23.94 -12.68 -0.29
CA ALA A 207 24.17 -13.73 0.72
C ALA A 207 25.44 -14.56 0.45
N ASP A 208 25.86 -14.64 -0.82
CA ASP A 208 27.05 -15.36 -1.28
C ASP A 208 28.33 -14.50 -1.31
N GLY A 209 28.22 -13.18 -1.10
CA GLY A 209 29.31 -12.22 -1.22
C GLY A 209 29.87 -12.00 -2.63
N ILE A 210 29.32 -12.65 -3.66
CA ILE A 210 29.80 -12.60 -5.05
C ILE A 210 28.78 -11.93 -5.96
N SER A 211 27.50 -12.25 -5.79
CA SER A 211 26.42 -11.69 -6.60
C SER A 211 26.28 -10.18 -6.39
N ALA A 212 25.69 -9.50 -7.38
CA ALA A 212 25.35 -8.10 -7.24
C ALA A 212 24.41 -7.88 -6.03
N PRO A 213 24.54 -6.75 -5.31
CA PRO A 213 23.66 -6.45 -4.20
C PRO A 213 22.21 -6.31 -4.69
N PHE A 214 21.28 -6.71 -3.84
CA PHE A 214 19.87 -6.54 -4.09
C PHE A 214 19.47 -5.09 -3.80
N VAL A 215 18.97 -4.38 -4.82
CA VAL A 215 18.58 -2.97 -4.71
C VAL A 215 17.08 -2.83 -4.92
N VAL A 216 16.42 -2.10 -4.01
CA VAL A 216 14.99 -1.77 -4.10
C VAL A 216 14.80 -0.29 -3.83
N TYR A 217 13.92 0.33 -4.62
CA TYR A 217 13.49 1.70 -4.41
C TYR A 217 12.13 1.73 -3.72
N GLY A 218 11.93 2.68 -2.82
CA GLY A 218 10.68 2.90 -2.12
C GLY A 218 10.33 4.39 -2.08
N LEU A 219 9.03 4.68 -2.17
CA LEU A 219 8.52 6.04 -1.99
C LEU A 219 7.99 6.18 -0.55
N PRO A 220 8.26 7.31 0.13
CA PRO A 220 7.55 7.67 1.36
C PRO A 220 6.08 8.06 1.07
N PRO A 221 5.15 7.81 2.00
CA PRO A 221 5.32 7.08 3.25
C PRO A 221 5.43 5.57 3.02
N MET A 222 6.35 4.92 3.75
CA MET A 222 6.38 3.47 3.85
C MET A 222 5.54 2.99 5.03
N ASN A 223 4.73 1.96 4.78
CA ASN A 223 4.01 1.23 5.81
C ASN A 223 4.63 -0.16 6.04
N THR A 224 4.14 -0.87 7.05
CA THR A 224 4.57 -2.23 7.41
C THR A 224 4.45 -3.22 6.25
N VAL A 225 3.41 -3.12 5.41
CA VAL A 225 3.16 -3.99 4.27
C VAL A 225 4.17 -3.76 3.14
N LEU A 226 4.42 -2.50 2.76
CA LEU A 226 5.41 -2.10 1.76
C LEU A 226 6.82 -2.46 2.23
N ALA A 227 7.15 -2.14 3.48
CA ALA A 227 8.42 -2.53 4.08
C ALA A 227 8.58 -4.06 4.11
N ARG A 228 7.49 -4.81 4.39
CA ARG A 228 7.49 -6.29 4.38
C ARG A 228 7.66 -6.83 2.97
N ALA A 229 7.08 -6.19 1.95
CA ALA A 229 7.29 -6.56 0.56
C ALA A 229 8.75 -6.33 0.13
N VAL A 230 9.39 -5.24 0.56
CA VAL A 230 10.82 -5.00 0.34
C VAL A 230 11.66 -6.10 1.01
N MET A 231 11.34 -6.45 2.26
CA MET A 231 12.05 -7.48 3.02
C MET A 231 11.82 -8.91 2.50
N ALA A 232 10.61 -9.25 2.07
CA ALA A 232 10.27 -10.57 1.55
C ALA A 232 11.04 -10.92 0.26
N ARG A 233 11.44 -9.89 -0.50
CA ARG A 233 12.26 -10.04 -1.72
C ARG A 233 13.76 -10.10 -1.43
N SER A 234 14.18 -9.80 -0.20
CA SER A 234 15.58 -9.86 0.22
C SER A 234 16.08 -11.30 0.29
N PRO A 235 17.35 -11.57 -0.08
CA PRO A 235 17.99 -12.88 0.14
C PRO A 235 17.97 -13.35 1.61
N TYR A 236 17.77 -12.43 2.55
CA TYR A 236 17.75 -12.71 4.00
C TYR A 236 16.35 -12.83 4.60
N ALA A 237 15.29 -12.85 3.78
CA ALA A 237 13.89 -12.87 4.24
C ALA A 237 13.57 -13.97 5.26
N ARG A 238 14.26 -15.12 5.19
CA ARG A 238 14.06 -16.25 6.14
C ARG A 238 14.83 -16.13 7.45
N ARG A 239 15.80 -15.21 7.53
CA ARG A 239 16.74 -15.07 8.65
C ARG A 239 16.51 -13.78 9.44
N ALA A 240 16.12 -12.70 8.77
CA ALA A 240 15.85 -11.41 9.39
C ALA A 240 14.58 -11.44 10.27
N PRO A 241 14.60 -10.88 11.49
CA PRO A 241 13.37 -10.63 12.21
C PRO A 241 12.58 -9.57 11.47
N VAL A 242 11.30 -9.86 11.22
CA VAL A 242 10.50 -9.04 10.34
C VAL A 242 10.15 -7.72 11.04
N GLU A 243 9.50 -7.78 12.18
CA GLU A 243 8.92 -6.63 12.89
C GLU A 243 9.94 -5.53 13.22
N PRO A 244 11.10 -5.80 13.86
CA PRO A 244 12.04 -4.73 14.21
C PRO A 244 12.67 -4.03 12.99
N THR A 245 12.79 -4.75 11.88
CA THR A 245 13.29 -4.19 10.62
C THR A 245 12.23 -3.30 9.98
N LEU A 246 10.96 -3.73 10.00
CA LEU A 246 9.84 -2.93 9.52
C LEU A 246 9.70 -1.63 10.31
N ASP A 247 9.81 -1.68 11.63
CA ASP A 247 9.71 -0.52 12.50
C ASP A 247 10.78 0.52 12.18
N ALA A 248 12.02 0.09 11.98
CA ALA A 248 13.12 0.98 11.63
C ALA A 248 12.94 1.61 10.24
N LEU A 249 12.53 0.83 9.23
CA LEU A 249 12.27 1.33 7.87
C LEU A 249 11.10 2.33 7.86
N THR A 250 10.04 2.03 8.61
CA THR A 250 8.86 2.88 8.74
C THR A 250 9.21 4.18 9.47
N ALA A 251 10.00 4.11 10.55
CA ALA A 251 10.47 5.29 11.28
C ALA A 251 11.40 6.18 10.44
N LEU A 252 12.30 5.59 9.64
CA LEU A 252 13.12 6.34 8.67
C LEU A 252 12.24 7.04 7.62
N SER A 253 11.19 6.37 7.13
CA SER A 253 10.21 7.02 6.26
C SER A 253 9.45 8.15 6.96
N GLN A 254 9.11 7.99 8.24
CA GLN A 254 8.40 9.00 9.02
C GLN A 254 9.24 10.28 9.22
N VAL A 255 10.55 10.13 9.48
CA VAL A 255 11.51 11.24 9.53
C VAL A 255 11.39 12.10 8.27
N VAL A 256 11.38 11.46 7.11
CA VAL A 256 11.25 12.14 5.83
C VAL A 256 9.87 12.77 5.76
N CYS A 257 8.78 12.02 5.94
CA CYS A 257 7.41 12.56 5.88
C CYS A 257 7.18 13.81 6.74
N ASP A 258 7.72 13.83 7.95
CA ASP A 258 7.44 14.88 8.93
C ASP A 258 8.42 16.05 8.90
N VAL A 259 9.68 15.84 8.47
CA VAL A 259 10.71 16.89 8.47
C VAL A 259 11.11 17.20 7.03
N ARG A 260 10.54 18.28 6.48
CA ARG A 260 10.76 18.70 5.09
C ARG A 260 12.20 19.12 4.83
N GLU A 261 12.88 19.59 5.87
CA GLU A 261 14.25 20.09 5.84
C GLU A 261 15.27 18.98 5.54
N VAL A 262 14.94 17.70 5.78
CA VAL A 262 15.78 16.54 5.45
C VAL A 262 15.78 16.31 3.94
N VAL A 263 16.85 16.69 3.24
CA VAL A 263 16.93 16.61 1.77
C VAL A 263 17.73 15.41 1.25
N ALA A 264 18.59 14.84 2.10
CA ALA A 264 19.25 13.59 1.85
C ALA A 264 19.54 12.86 3.15
N MET A 265 19.61 11.54 3.11
CA MET A 265 20.00 10.70 4.24
C MET A 265 20.78 9.49 3.74
N SER A 266 21.81 9.07 4.48
CA SER A 266 22.48 7.79 4.28
C SER A 266 22.73 7.15 5.63
N VAL A 267 22.21 5.94 5.82
CA VAL A 267 22.34 5.20 7.07
C VAL A 267 22.49 3.72 6.81
N THR A 268 23.31 3.04 7.62
CA THR A 268 23.38 1.59 7.60
C THR A 268 22.47 1.03 8.69
N LEU A 269 21.45 0.27 8.30
CA LEU A 269 20.58 -0.48 9.20
C LEU A 269 21.16 -1.88 9.43
N ARG A 270 21.71 -2.11 10.62
CA ARG A 270 22.19 -3.42 11.05
C ARG A 270 21.04 -4.25 11.59
N VAL A 271 20.79 -5.39 10.96
CA VAL A 271 19.77 -6.35 11.36
C VAL A 271 20.41 -7.44 12.24
N LEU A 272 19.98 -7.51 13.49
CA LEU A 272 20.34 -8.54 14.47
C LEU A 272 19.16 -9.52 14.63
N PRO A 273 19.33 -10.69 15.29
CA PRO A 273 18.27 -11.69 15.42
C PRO A 273 16.96 -11.21 16.07
N ASP A 274 17.01 -10.20 16.92
CA ASP A 274 15.86 -9.72 17.70
C ASP A 274 15.58 -8.22 17.55
N ARG A 275 16.42 -7.48 16.82
CA ARG A 275 16.33 -6.00 16.72
C ARG A 275 17.05 -5.46 15.49
N ALA A 276 16.81 -4.19 15.17
CA ALA A 276 17.57 -3.45 14.18
C ALA A 276 18.18 -2.17 14.78
N ARG A 277 19.38 -1.78 14.31
CA ARG A 277 20.14 -0.63 14.83
C ARG A 277 20.71 0.22 13.71
N LEU A 278 20.78 1.53 13.92
CA LEU A 278 21.43 2.44 13.00
C LEU A 278 22.94 2.47 13.23
N ILE A 279 23.69 2.52 12.14
CA ILE A 279 25.15 2.67 12.12
C ILE A 279 25.47 3.88 11.26
N ALA A 280 26.30 4.78 11.81
CA ALA A 280 26.88 5.93 11.13
C ALA A 280 25.88 6.72 10.25
N PRO A 281 24.73 7.17 10.78
CA PRO A 281 23.80 7.98 10.00
C PRO A 281 24.44 9.31 9.58
N ARG A 282 24.12 9.73 8.37
CA ARG A 282 24.38 11.07 7.83
C ARG A 282 23.08 11.64 7.28
N ILE A 283 22.81 12.91 7.60
CA ILE A 283 21.60 13.62 7.20
C ILE A 283 22.01 14.98 6.65
N ALA A 284 21.56 15.30 5.45
CA ALA A 284 21.70 16.61 4.85
C ALA A 284 20.42 17.42 5.06
N LEU A 285 20.57 18.68 5.46
CA LEU A 285 19.49 19.62 5.74
C LEU A 285 19.52 20.80 4.76
N ALA A 286 18.35 21.20 4.25
CA ALA A 286 18.16 22.44 3.51
C ALA A 286 16.80 23.08 3.85
N ALA A 287 16.56 24.30 3.36
CA ALA A 287 15.31 25.04 3.62
C ALA A 287 14.03 24.27 3.19
N GLY A 288 14.18 23.32 2.26
CA GLY A 288 13.15 22.37 1.92
C GLY A 288 13.57 21.52 0.73
N ARG A 289 12.72 20.55 0.42
CA ARG A 289 12.83 19.68 -0.76
C ARG A 289 11.53 19.65 -1.55
N SER A 290 11.57 18.91 -2.66
CA SER A 290 10.41 18.63 -3.50
C SER A 290 9.28 17.94 -2.71
N ARG A 291 8.06 18.02 -3.22
CA ARG A 291 6.91 17.38 -2.56
C ARG A 291 7.03 15.86 -2.56
N LEU A 292 6.38 15.21 -1.60
CA LEU A 292 6.25 13.75 -1.60
C LEU A 292 5.37 13.33 -2.78
N ALA A 293 5.75 12.26 -3.49
CA ALA A 293 4.92 11.66 -4.52
C ALA A 293 3.60 11.09 -3.96
N ILE A 294 3.61 10.66 -2.70
CA ILE A 294 2.44 10.16 -1.98
C ILE A 294 2.32 10.99 -0.70
N MET A 295 1.19 11.67 -0.51
CA MET A 295 0.99 12.45 0.71
C MET A 295 0.67 11.53 1.90
N PRO A 296 1.39 11.66 3.02
CA PRO A 296 1.09 10.92 4.22
C PRO A 296 -0.20 11.43 4.86
N TYR A 297 -0.77 10.59 5.72
CA TYR A 297 -1.98 10.94 6.46
C TYR A 297 -1.77 12.24 7.29
N PRO A 298 -2.57 13.30 7.08
CA PRO A 298 -2.35 14.59 7.73
C PRO A 298 -2.94 14.63 9.14
N ARG A 299 -2.24 14.00 10.11
CA ARG A 299 -2.66 13.89 11.53
C ARG A 299 -2.97 15.22 12.21
N HIS A 300 -2.29 16.29 11.82
CA HIS A 300 -2.51 17.62 12.39
C HIS A 300 -3.92 18.18 12.12
N LEU A 301 -4.68 17.56 11.21
CA LEU A 301 -6.07 17.90 10.91
C LEU A 301 -7.09 17.11 11.76
N GLU A 302 -6.62 16.20 12.63
CA GLU A 302 -7.48 15.50 13.59
C GLU A 302 -7.88 16.42 14.74
N GLN A 303 -9.16 16.38 15.13
CA GLN A 303 -9.67 17.13 16.27
C GLN A 303 -10.82 16.40 16.96
N THR A 304 -10.67 16.15 18.26
CA THR A 304 -11.74 15.66 19.13
C THR A 304 -12.45 16.83 19.80
N LEU A 305 -13.78 16.77 19.87
CA LEU A 305 -14.61 17.82 20.48
C LEU A 305 -15.87 17.23 21.12
N ASP A 306 -16.41 17.93 22.12
CA ASP A 306 -17.74 17.64 22.64
C ASP A 306 -18.79 18.17 21.66
N TRP A 307 -19.65 17.27 21.19
CA TRP A 307 -20.74 17.58 20.30
C TRP A 307 -22.06 17.15 20.91
N ARG A 308 -22.73 18.10 21.58
CA ARG A 308 -24.05 17.91 22.21
C ARG A 308 -24.03 16.80 23.28
N GLY A 309 -22.95 16.71 24.06
CA GLY A 309 -22.78 15.69 25.10
C GLY A 309 -22.27 14.34 24.59
N GLU A 310 -21.92 14.23 23.31
CA GLU A 310 -21.23 13.08 22.72
C GLU A 310 -19.82 13.50 22.30
N THR A 311 -18.80 12.70 22.64
CA THR A 311 -17.44 12.96 22.18
C THR A 311 -17.29 12.49 20.74
N VAL A 312 -17.00 13.42 19.82
CA VAL A 312 -16.81 13.12 18.40
C VAL A 312 -15.39 13.47 17.97
N THR A 313 -14.85 12.72 17.01
CA THR A 313 -13.56 13.01 16.37
C THR A 313 -13.79 13.39 14.92
N ILE A 314 -13.30 14.57 14.52
CA ILE A 314 -13.22 14.97 13.11
C ILE A 314 -11.80 14.67 12.64
N ARG A 315 -11.69 13.93 11.55
CA ARG A 315 -10.37 13.61 10.98
C ARG A 315 -10.44 13.31 9.49
N PRO A 316 -9.32 13.43 8.74
CA PRO A 316 -9.25 12.92 7.39
C PRO A 316 -9.62 11.43 7.36
N ILE A 317 -10.32 11.01 6.31
CA ILE A 317 -10.67 9.61 6.06
C ILE A 317 -9.38 8.81 5.85
N ARG A 318 -9.39 7.57 6.29
CA ARG A 318 -8.34 6.60 6.04
C ARG A 318 -8.91 5.43 5.26
N PRO A 319 -8.08 4.69 4.52
CA PRO A 319 -8.59 3.53 3.80
C PRO A 319 -9.23 2.46 4.72
N GLU A 320 -8.79 2.33 5.99
CA GLU A 320 -9.38 1.42 7.00
C GLU A 320 -10.83 1.77 7.33
N ASP A 321 -11.27 2.99 7.03
CA ASP A 321 -12.64 3.43 7.27
C ASP A 321 -13.65 2.81 6.30
N GLU A 322 -13.22 1.94 5.37
CA GLU A 322 -14.09 1.34 4.35
C GLU A 322 -15.33 0.67 4.95
N SER A 323 -15.19 -0.09 6.04
CA SER A 323 -16.33 -0.71 6.73
C SER A 323 -17.28 0.34 7.31
N ALA A 324 -16.76 1.33 8.03
CA ALA A 324 -17.57 2.39 8.64
C ALA A 324 -18.21 3.30 7.58
N HIS A 325 -17.56 3.47 6.42
CA HIS A 325 -18.07 4.21 5.28
C HIS A 325 -19.21 3.44 4.59
N ASN A 326 -19.06 2.12 4.44
CA ASN A 326 -20.13 1.24 3.98
C ASN A 326 -21.36 1.29 4.89
N GLU A 327 -21.14 1.28 6.22
CA GLU A 327 -22.23 1.43 7.20
C GLU A 327 -22.95 2.79 7.04
N LEU A 328 -22.20 3.88 6.84
CA LEU A 328 -22.78 5.19 6.58
C LEU A 328 -23.67 5.16 5.33
N LEU A 329 -23.16 4.61 4.21
CA LEU A 329 -23.90 4.53 2.94
C LEU A 329 -25.13 3.63 3.06
N ALA A 330 -25.04 2.51 3.76
CA ALA A 330 -26.15 1.60 4.00
C ALA A 330 -27.25 2.20 4.90
N ALA A 331 -26.88 3.13 5.78
CA ALA A 331 -27.83 3.86 6.63
C ALA A 331 -28.55 5.01 5.89
N MET A 332 -28.11 5.40 4.69
CA MET A 332 -28.75 6.46 3.91
C MET A 332 -30.07 5.98 3.30
N THR A 333 -31.05 6.88 3.22
CA THR A 333 -32.28 6.58 2.48
C THR A 333 -32.01 6.57 0.96
N PRO A 334 -32.82 5.89 0.14
CA PRO A 334 -32.68 5.95 -1.33
C PRO A 334 -32.72 7.39 -1.86
N GLU A 335 -33.51 8.25 -1.21
CA GLU A 335 -33.60 9.66 -1.54
C GLU A 335 -32.30 10.40 -1.24
N ASP A 336 -31.63 10.09 -0.12
CA ASP A 336 -30.35 10.72 0.24
C ASP A 336 -29.23 10.33 -0.73
N LEU A 337 -29.19 9.07 -1.14
CA LEU A 337 -28.25 8.61 -2.16
C LEU A 337 -28.55 9.28 -3.50
N ARG A 338 -29.84 9.40 -3.87
CA ARG A 338 -30.24 10.11 -5.10
C ARG A 338 -29.83 11.57 -5.08
N MET A 339 -30.03 12.26 -3.95
CA MET A 339 -29.61 13.65 -3.77
C MET A 339 -28.09 13.83 -3.83
N ARG A 340 -27.32 12.83 -3.38
CA ARG A 340 -25.85 12.88 -3.34
C ARG A 340 -25.19 12.50 -4.66
N PHE A 341 -25.76 11.56 -5.40
CA PHE A 341 -25.18 10.95 -6.60
C PHE A 341 -25.97 11.25 -7.88
N PHE A 342 -26.97 12.14 -7.81
CA PHE A 342 -27.78 12.60 -8.95
C PHE A 342 -28.54 11.46 -9.68
N GLY A 343 -28.72 10.32 -9.02
CA GLY A 343 -29.33 9.13 -9.63
C GLY A 343 -29.64 8.03 -8.63
N ALA A 344 -30.48 7.07 -9.05
CA ALA A 344 -30.83 5.93 -8.20
C ALA A 344 -29.62 5.01 -8.01
N VAL A 345 -29.13 4.90 -6.78
CA VAL A 345 -28.05 3.99 -6.39
C VAL A 345 -28.64 2.80 -5.64
N ARG A 346 -28.38 1.58 -6.11
CA ARG A 346 -28.87 0.33 -5.46
C ARG A 346 -27.90 -0.20 -4.40
N SER A 347 -26.60 -0.16 -4.69
CA SER A 347 -25.54 -0.65 -3.81
C SER A 347 -24.19 -0.19 -4.35
N PHE A 348 -23.17 -0.19 -3.48
CA PHE A 348 -21.78 -0.02 -3.89
C PHE A 348 -21.04 -1.36 -3.77
N ASP A 349 -20.19 -1.66 -4.74
CA ASP A 349 -19.23 -2.76 -4.62
C ASP A 349 -17.98 -2.33 -3.83
N HIS A 350 -17.17 -3.30 -3.40
CA HIS A 350 -15.93 -3.06 -2.66
C HIS A 350 -14.99 -2.07 -3.39
N SER A 351 -14.86 -2.18 -4.71
CA SER A 351 -13.96 -1.31 -5.49
C SER A 351 -14.42 0.14 -5.54
N GLN A 352 -15.73 0.37 -5.49
CA GLN A 352 -16.33 1.71 -5.44
C GLN A 352 -16.08 2.34 -4.08
N VAL A 353 -16.24 1.59 -2.99
CA VAL A 353 -16.07 2.09 -1.62
C VAL A 353 -14.59 2.30 -1.30
N ALA A 354 -13.70 1.40 -1.74
CA ALA A 354 -12.27 1.57 -1.61
C ALA A 354 -11.79 2.87 -2.26
N ARG A 355 -12.29 3.21 -3.47
CA ARG A 355 -12.00 4.50 -4.13
C ARG A 355 -12.53 5.72 -3.38
N MET A 356 -13.48 5.54 -2.49
CA MET A 356 -14.05 6.60 -1.66
C MET A 356 -13.28 6.82 -0.34
N THR A 357 -12.47 5.85 0.10
CA THR A 357 -11.70 5.91 1.35
C THR A 357 -10.19 5.99 1.12
N GLN A 358 -9.70 5.47 -0.01
CA GLN A 358 -8.31 5.62 -0.49
C GLN A 358 -8.19 6.86 -1.37
N ILE A 359 -7.92 7.99 -0.74
CA ILE A 359 -7.78 9.29 -1.42
C ILE A 359 -6.32 9.74 -1.49
N ASP A 360 -5.99 10.50 -2.52
CA ASP A 360 -4.74 11.26 -2.56
C ASP A 360 -4.93 12.58 -1.82
N TYR A 361 -4.42 12.68 -0.58
CA TYR A 361 -4.58 13.87 0.27
C TYR A 361 -4.06 15.18 -0.35
N ASP A 362 -3.24 15.13 -1.42
CA ASP A 362 -2.80 16.35 -2.12
C ASP A 362 -3.91 16.96 -3.00
N ARG A 363 -4.73 16.11 -3.64
CA ARG A 363 -5.73 16.47 -4.65
C ARG A 363 -7.16 16.30 -4.16
N GLU A 364 -7.42 15.29 -3.34
CA GLU A 364 -8.72 15.01 -2.74
C GLU A 364 -8.58 15.02 -1.22
N MET A 365 -9.49 15.70 -0.54
CA MET A 365 -9.61 15.62 0.90
C MET A 365 -11.00 15.18 1.26
N ALA A 366 -11.11 14.22 2.18
CA ALA A 366 -12.36 13.83 2.79
C ALA A 366 -12.19 13.85 4.31
N PHE A 367 -12.99 14.66 4.99
CA PHE A 367 -13.13 14.61 6.44
C PHE A 367 -14.29 13.69 6.81
N ILE A 368 -14.12 12.93 7.88
CA ILE A 368 -15.21 12.20 8.55
C ILE A 368 -15.42 12.75 9.96
N VAL A 369 -16.67 12.69 10.43
CA VAL A 369 -16.99 12.74 11.87
C VAL A 369 -17.25 11.33 12.32
N GLU A 370 -16.49 10.86 13.30
CA GLU A 370 -16.69 9.54 13.91
C GLU A 370 -17.01 9.62 15.39
N VAL A 371 -17.71 8.59 15.86
CA VAL A 371 -17.92 8.27 17.28
C VAL A 371 -17.41 6.87 17.55
N THR A 372 -16.77 6.68 18.70
CA THR A 372 -16.31 5.37 19.15
C THR A 372 -17.33 4.81 20.13
N ASP A 373 -17.85 3.62 19.85
CA ASP A 373 -18.79 2.95 20.73
C ASP A 373 -18.09 2.32 21.96
N ALA A 374 -18.88 1.76 22.89
CA ALA A 374 -18.35 1.09 24.08
C ALA A 374 -17.50 -0.16 23.77
N SER A 375 -17.60 -0.71 22.55
CA SER A 375 -16.79 -1.85 22.08
C SER A 375 -15.46 -1.42 21.46
N GLY A 376 -15.23 -0.11 21.31
CA GLY A 376 -14.05 0.45 20.66
C GLY A 376 -14.18 0.55 19.13
N ARG A 377 -15.37 0.32 18.56
CA ARG A 377 -15.62 0.43 17.12
C ARG A 377 -15.96 1.87 16.75
N SER A 378 -15.30 2.38 15.71
CA SER A 378 -15.62 3.68 15.14
C SER A 378 -16.80 3.59 14.16
N HIS A 379 -17.75 4.52 14.29
CA HIS A 379 -18.86 4.71 13.35
C HIS A 379 -18.80 6.09 12.73
N THR A 380 -18.92 6.17 11.41
CA THR A 380 -18.97 7.46 10.70
C THR A 380 -20.38 8.04 10.74
N LEU A 381 -20.51 9.29 11.18
CA LEU A 381 -21.76 10.05 11.23
C LEU A 381 -21.94 10.99 10.03
N ALA A 382 -20.85 11.51 9.48
CA ALA A 382 -20.86 12.41 8.34
C ALA A 382 -19.53 12.35 7.60
N VAL A 383 -19.57 12.67 6.30
CA VAL A 383 -18.39 12.83 5.45
C VAL A 383 -18.55 14.10 4.62
N ALA A 384 -17.51 14.92 4.53
CA ALA A 384 -17.41 16.01 3.57
C ALA A 384 -16.13 15.88 2.77
N ARG A 385 -16.21 16.13 1.47
CA ARG A 385 -15.12 15.99 0.51
C ARG A 385 -14.88 17.28 -0.25
N ALA A 386 -13.65 17.48 -0.69
CA ALA A 386 -13.25 18.43 -1.71
C ALA A 386 -12.26 17.75 -2.67
N VAL A 387 -12.53 17.83 -3.96
CA VAL A 387 -11.66 17.32 -5.03
C VAL A 387 -11.17 18.51 -5.84
N ALA A 388 -9.88 18.81 -5.76
CA ALA A 388 -9.26 19.87 -6.52
C ALA A 388 -8.96 19.42 -7.96
N ASP A 389 -9.10 20.35 -8.90
CA ASP A 389 -8.55 20.18 -10.25
C ASP A 389 -7.01 20.11 -10.22
N PRO A 390 -6.36 19.65 -11.31
CA PRO A 390 -4.90 19.50 -11.34
C PRO A 390 -4.11 20.78 -11.05
N ASP A 391 -4.69 21.94 -11.33
CA ASP A 391 -4.06 23.26 -11.20
C ASP A 391 -4.40 23.93 -9.85
N ASN A 392 -5.22 23.29 -9.00
CA ASN A 392 -5.74 23.81 -7.73
C ASN A 392 -6.48 25.16 -7.87
N GLU A 393 -7.09 25.42 -9.02
CA GLU A 393 -7.90 26.62 -9.25
C GLU A 393 -9.29 26.44 -8.63
N THR A 394 -9.90 25.29 -8.85
CA THR A 394 -11.22 24.95 -8.35
C THR A 394 -11.20 23.65 -7.55
N ALA A 395 -12.01 23.58 -6.48
CA ALA A 395 -12.27 22.35 -5.75
C ALA A 395 -13.78 22.08 -5.67
N GLU A 396 -14.19 20.92 -6.16
CA GLU A 396 -15.58 20.45 -6.08
C GLU A 396 -15.84 19.85 -4.70
N PHE A 397 -16.83 20.38 -3.98
CA PHE A 397 -17.21 19.87 -2.67
C PHE A 397 -18.41 18.94 -2.73
N ALA A 398 -18.47 18.01 -1.78
CA ALA A 398 -19.68 17.24 -1.55
C ALA A 398 -19.81 16.78 -0.09
N ILE A 399 -21.03 16.55 0.37
CA ILE A 399 -21.30 16.20 1.77
C ILE A 399 -22.39 15.13 1.89
N ALA A 400 -22.22 14.22 2.84
CA ALA A 400 -23.25 13.27 3.26
C ALA A 400 -23.28 13.20 4.79
N VAL A 401 -24.50 13.22 5.35
CA VAL A 401 -24.74 13.19 6.81
C VAL A 401 -25.77 12.12 7.09
N ARG A 402 -25.48 11.24 8.06
CA ARG A 402 -26.37 10.14 8.45
C ARG A 402 -27.78 10.68 8.75
N PRO A 403 -28.87 10.03 8.29
CA PRO A 403 -30.20 10.62 8.35
C PRO A 403 -30.65 11.06 9.74
N ASP A 404 -30.35 10.27 10.76
CA ASP A 404 -30.63 10.54 12.18
C ASP A 404 -29.77 11.68 12.78
N GLN A 405 -28.76 12.15 12.06
CA GLN A 405 -27.89 13.26 12.46
C GLN A 405 -28.18 14.57 11.72
N LYS A 406 -29.14 14.56 10.78
CA LYS A 406 -29.58 15.76 10.06
C LYS A 406 -30.27 16.75 11.00
N GLY A 407 -30.19 18.04 10.66
CA GLY A 407 -30.72 19.13 11.48
C GLY A 407 -29.94 19.39 12.78
N LYS A 408 -28.92 18.58 13.10
CA LYS A 408 -28.09 18.77 14.31
C LYS A 408 -26.86 19.64 14.11
N GLY A 409 -26.67 20.21 12.92
CA GLY A 409 -25.57 21.13 12.61
C GLY A 409 -24.28 20.47 12.10
N LEU A 410 -24.19 19.12 12.04
CA LEU A 410 -23.01 18.42 11.51
C LEU A 410 -22.68 18.84 10.07
N GLY A 411 -23.71 19.09 9.25
CA GLY A 411 -23.50 19.57 7.87
C GLY A 411 -22.68 20.87 7.82
N ARG A 412 -23.00 21.83 8.69
CA ARG A 412 -22.28 23.12 8.78
C ARG A 412 -20.88 22.96 9.35
N LEU A 413 -20.73 22.12 10.37
CA LEU A 413 -19.43 21.80 10.95
C LEU A 413 -18.48 21.24 9.88
N MET A 414 -18.94 20.25 9.12
CA MET A 414 -18.15 19.61 8.07
C MET A 414 -17.88 20.53 6.88
N MET A 415 -18.87 21.33 6.47
CA MET A 415 -18.68 22.32 5.41
C MET A 415 -17.63 23.37 5.81
N THR A 416 -17.68 23.87 7.05
CA THR A 416 -16.69 24.83 7.54
C THR A 416 -15.28 24.22 7.50
N ARG A 417 -15.14 22.96 7.94
CA ARG A 417 -13.85 22.27 7.94
C ARG A 417 -13.25 22.10 6.56
N ILE A 418 -14.05 21.66 5.58
CA ILE A 418 -13.53 21.45 4.23
C ILE A 418 -13.21 22.78 3.53
N ILE A 419 -13.97 23.85 3.82
CA ILE A 419 -13.67 25.20 3.35
C ILE A 419 -12.34 25.71 3.92
N ASP A 420 -12.14 25.58 5.23
CA ASP A 420 -10.90 26.04 5.89
C ASP A 420 -9.69 25.26 5.37
N TYR A 421 -9.86 23.95 5.11
CA TYR A 421 -8.84 23.14 4.45
C TYR A 421 -8.51 23.67 3.06
N ALA A 422 -9.50 23.89 2.20
CA ALA A 422 -9.27 24.40 0.84
C ALA A 422 -8.61 25.80 0.85
N ARG A 423 -8.97 26.67 1.81
CA ARG A 423 -8.28 27.96 2.03
C ARG A 423 -6.81 27.75 2.41
N SER A 424 -6.52 26.84 3.32
CA SER A 424 -5.14 26.56 3.75
C SER A 424 -4.27 25.98 2.63
N ARG A 425 -4.89 25.29 1.66
CA ARG A 425 -4.26 24.79 0.43
C ARG A 425 -4.10 25.85 -0.65
N GLY A 426 -4.63 27.04 -0.42
CA GLY A 426 -4.60 28.14 -1.38
C GLY A 426 -5.45 27.93 -2.62
N THR A 427 -6.46 27.06 -2.56
CA THR A 427 -7.42 26.87 -3.66
C THR A 427 -8.16 28.19 -3.92
N ALA A 428 -8.31 28.59 -5.18
CA ALA A 428 -8.92 29.89 -5.51
C ALA A 428 -10.45 29.87 -5.37
N TRP A 429 -11.12 28.80 -5.79
CA TRP A 429 -12.57 28.66 -5.78
C TRP A 429 -13.02 27.31 -5.21
N MET A 430 -14.12 27.33 -4.47
CA MET A 430 -14.87 26.13 -4.13
C MET A 430 -16.18 26.11 -4.90
N VAL A 431 -16.48 24.98 -5.54
CA VAL A 431 -17.64 24.79 -6.40
C VAL A 431 -18.39 23.52 -6.01
N GLY A 432 -19.66 23.42 -6.40
CA GLY A 432 -20.42 22.19 -6.22
C GLY A 432 -21.80 22.31 -6.84
N GLU A 433 -22.52 21.20 -6.89
CA GLU A 433 -23.85 21.15 -7.45
C GLU A 433 -24.80 20.41 -6.51
N ALA A 434 -26.10 20.73 -6.62
CA ALA A 434 -27.14 19.92 -6.00
C ALA A 434 -28.41 19.92 -6.86
N LEU A 435 -29.23 18.89 -6.69
CA LEU A 435 -30.59 18.90 -7.24
C LEU A 435 -31.37 20.10 -6.67
N ARG A 436 -32.14 20.76 -7.52
CA ARG A 436 -32.92 21.98 -7.20
C ARG A 436 -33.89 21.79 -6.03
N GLU A 437 -34.38 20.57 -5.86
CA GLU A 437 -35.27 20.13 -4.78
C GLU A 437 -34.57 19.87 -3.44
N ASN A 438 -33.24 19.84 -3.40
CA ASN A 438 -32.46 19.65 -2.18
C ASN A 438 -32.36 20.95 -1.35
N ALA A 439 -33.51 21.43 -0.87
CA ALA A 439 -33.62 22.64 -0.06
C ALA A 439 -32.69 22.66 1.16
N PRO A 440 -32.46 21.55 1.90
CA PRO A 440 -31.50 21.51 3.00
C PRO A 440 -30.06 21.84 2.56
N MET A 441 -29.60 21.26 1.45
CA MET A 441 -28.24 21.52 0.94
C MET A 441 -28.09 22.95 0.42
N ILE A 442 -29.09 23.47 -0.28
CA ILE A 442 -29.08 24.87 -0.77
C ILE A 442 -29.02 25.86 0.40
N SER A 443 -29.79 25.60 1.47
CA SER A 443 -29.77 26.41 2.69
C SER A 443 -28.41 26.35 3.39
N LEU A 444 -27.84 25.13 3.49
CA LEU A 444 -26.51 24.91 4.06
C LEU A 444 -25.43 25.70 3.30
N ALA A 445 -25.39 25.57 1.97
CA ALA A 445 -24.41 26.25 1.11
C ALA A 445 -24.50 27.79 1.27
N LYS A 446 -25.71 28.35 1.20
CA LYS A 446 -25.92 29.80 1.44
C LYS A 446 -25.43 30.24 2.82
N SER A 447 -25.71 29.46 3.86
CA SER A 447 -25.27 29.77 5.22
C SER A 447 -23.75 29.72 5.42
N CYS A 448 -23.03 29.06 4.51
CA CYS A 448 -21.57 28.97 4.50
C CYS A 448 -20.91 29.99 3.55
N GLY A 449 -21.69 30.83 2.86
CA GLY A 449 -21.19 31.91 2.01
C GLY A 449 -21.07 31.57 0.52
N PHE A 450 -21.70 30.48 0.06
CA PHE A 450 -21.77 30.19 -1.38
C PHE A 450 -22.81 31.05 -2.08
N GLU A 451 -22.44 31.55 -3.25
CA GLU A 451 -23.37 32.08 -4.24
C GLU A 451 -24.06 30.91 -4.94
N VAL A 452 -25.36 31.05 -5.20
CA VAL A 452 -26.18 30.02 -5.86
C VAL A 452 -26.59 30.52 -7.23
N SER A 453 -26.25 29.76 -8.27
CA SER A 453 -26.59 30.06 -9.66
C SER A 453 -27.41 28.94 -10.30
N ALA A 454 -28.15 29.28 -11.35
CA ALA A 454 -28.72 28.26 -12.22
C ALA A 454 -27.61 27.63 -13.07
N THR A 455 -27.74 26.34 -13.36
CA THR A 455 -26.91 25.58 -14.29
C THR A 455 -27.62 25.43 -15.64
N GLU A 456 -26.91 24.89 -16.65
CA GLU A 456 -27.53 24.54 -17.94
C GLU A 456 -28.61 23.46 -17.78
N GLU A 457 -28.44 22.56 -16.81
CA GLU A 457 -29.46 21.58 -16.44
C GLU A 457 -30.54 22.20 -15.54
N PRO A 458 -31.82 22.24 -15.96
CA PRO A 458 -32.88 22.89 -15.18
C PRO A 458 -33.11 22.26 -13.79
N GLY A 459 -32.84 20.96 -13.65
CA GLY A 459 -33.01 20.21 -12.40
C GLY A 459 -31.91 20.43 -11.37
N VAL A 460 -30.84 21.15 -11.73
CA VAL A 460 -29.64 21.34 -10.91
C VAL A 460 -29.46 22.82 -10.56
N VAL A 461 -28.80 23.07 -9.44
CA VAL A 461 -28.31 24.38 -9.01
C VAL A 461 -26.83 24.29 -8.72
N GLY A 462 -26.09 25.33 -9.13
CA GLY A 462 -24.65 25.44 -8.93
C GLY A 462 -24.34 26.28 -7.70
N PHE A 463 -23.24 25.95 -7.04
CA PHE A 463 -22.66 26.68 -5.92
C PHE A 463 -21.27 27.15 -6.29
N ARG A 464 -20.95 28.40 -5.96
CA ARG A 464 -19.60 28.94 -6.13
C ARG A 464 -19.24 29.85 -4.98
N MET A 465 -18.01 29.71 -4.48
CA MET A 465 -17.45 30.58 -3.44
C MET A 465 -16.00 30.89 -3.76
N LYS A 466 -15.63 32.17 -3.73
CA LYS A 466 -14.24 32.60 -3.81
C LYS A 466 -13.55 32.36 -2.47
N LEU A 467 -12.43 31.66 -2.48
CA LEU A 467 -11.67 31.32 -1.27
C LEU A 467 -10.46 32.25 -1.06
N GLN A 468 -9.82 32.68 -2.15
CA GLN A 468 -8.73 33.65 -2.12
C GLN A 468 -9.16 35.04 -2.62
N PRO A 469 -8.60 36.14 -2.07
CA PRO A 469 -8.89 37.51 -2.51
C PRO A 469 -8.65 37.79 -3.98
#